data_AF-A0A2W5EPG4-F1
#
_entry.id   AF-A0A2W5EPG4-F1
#
_cell.length_a   1.000
_cell.length_b   1.000
_cell.length_c   1.000
_cell.angle_alpha   90.00
_cell.angle_beta   90.00
_cell.angle_gamma   90.00
#
_symmetry.space_group_name_H-M   'P 1'
#
loop_
_entity.id
_entity.type
_entity.pdbx_description
1 polymer ?
#
loop_
_entity_poly.entity_id
_entity_poly.type
_entity_poly.pdbx_seq_one_letter_code
_entity_poly.pdbx_strand_id
1 'polypeptide(L)'
;MKFGKVDDPSLVDFSLPDDTVATQRLLKKTKNKKETEIYIGCAKWNKKDLKGFYPKGIKDELSYYAHEFNSVEMNATFYKMPDLTQVEKGKEKVPKG
;
A
#
# COMPACT_ATOMS: atom_id res chain seq x y z
N MET A 1 -6.13 5.78 18.98
CA MET A 1 -4.73 6.23 19.23
C MET A 1 -4.22 6.94 17.99
N LYS A 2 -3.50 8.06 18.13
CA LYS A 2 -2.86 8.79 17.02
C LYS A 2 -1.35 8.49 17.04
N PHE A 3 -0.97 7.23 16.87
CA PHE A 3 0.43 6.83 16.89
C PHE A 3 1.13 7.35 15.63
N GLY A 4 2.27 8.05 15.79
CA GLY A 4 3.06 8.57 14.67
C GLY A 4 2.41 9.69 13.85
N LYS A 5 1.25 10.24 14.29
CA LYS A 5 0.63 11.37 13.58
C LYS A 5 1.36 12.67 13.93
N VAL A 6 1.87 13.35 12.91
CA VAL A 6 2.43 14.70 12.99
C VAL A 6 1.55 15.69 12.22
N ASP A 7 1.67 16.98 12.52
CA ASP A 7 0.92 18.03 11.84
C ASP A 7 1.47 18.31 10.44
N ASP A 8 2.79 18.32 10.30
CA ASP A 8 3.49 18.47 9.03
C ASP A 8 4.55 17.36 8.87
N PRO A 9 4.27 16.33 8.04
CA PRO A 9 5.22 15.26 7.75
C PRO A 9 6.51 15.74 7.09
N SER A 10 6.52 16.89 6.41
CA SER A 10 7.72 17.38 5.73
C SER A 10 8.84 17.80 6.70
N LEU A 11 8.50 18.00 7.97
CA LEU A 11 9.44 18.33 9.05
C LEU A 11 10.05 17.08 9.71
N VAL A 12 9.62 15.88 9.33
CA VAL A 12 10.14 14.63 9.88
C VAL A 12 11.32 14.16 9.06
N ASP A 13 12.44 13.89 9.74
CA ASP A 13 13.57 13.19 9.15
C ASP A 13 13.23 11.70 9.02
N PHE A 14 12.99 11.25 7.78
CA PHE A 14 12.74 9.86 7.44
C PHE A 14 14.01 9.11 7.00
N SER A 15 15.20 9.70 7.18
CA SER A 15 16.44 9.00 6.89
C SER A 15 16.57 7.76 7.77
N LEU A 16 16.98 6.66 7.14
CA LEU A 16 17.36 5.47 7.87
C LEU A 16 18.77 5.68 8.45
N PRO A 17 19.04 5.25 9.69
CA PRO A 17 20.38 5.28 10.22
C PRO A 17 21.30 4.36 9.41
N ASP A 18 22.60 4.59 9.51
CA ASP A 18 23.59 3.75 8.85
C ASP A 18 23.44 2.27 9.22
N ASP A 19 23.68 1.41 8.23
CA ASP A 19 23.68 -0.03 8.42
C ASP A 19 24.71 -0.46 9.47
N THR A 20 24.28 -1.29 10.41
CA THR A 20 25.20 -1.90 11.37
C THR A 20 26.12 -2.92 10.69
N VAL A 21 27.28 -3.19 11.31
CA VAL A 21 28.20 -4.26 10.87
C VAL A 21 27.49 -5.62 10.77
N ALA A 22 26.51 -5.88 11.64
CA ALA A 22 25.73 -7.10 11.64
C ALA A 22 24.83 -7.20 10.39
N THR A 23 24.13 -6.11 10.03
CA THR A 23 23.30 -6.02 8.82
C THR A 23 24.13 -6.31 7.58
N GLN A 24 25.28 -5.65 7.43
CA GLN A 24 26.14 -5.83 6.27
C GLN A 24 26.68 -7.26 6.15
N ARG A 25 27.05 -7.88 7.27
CA ARG A 25 27.49 -9.28 7.30
C ARG A 25 26.39 -10.24 6.86
N LEU A 26 25.14 -9.98 7.26
CA LEU A 26 23.99 -10.80 6.89
C LEU A 26 23.67 -10.63 5.40
N LEU A 27 23.50 -9.39 4.92
CA LEU A 27 23.14 -9.12 3.53
C LEU A 27 24.18 -9.72 2.56
N LYS A 28 25.48 -9.61 2.85
CA LYS A 28 26.57 -10.22 2.05
C LYS A 28 26.53 -11.74 1.96
N LYS A 29 25.96 -12.43 2.94
CA LYS A 29 25.83 -13.91 2.91
C LYS A 29 24.67 -14.36 2.04
N THR A 30 23.69 -13.49 1.81
CA THR A 30 22.49 -13.79 1.04
C THR A 30 22.79 -13.67 -0.45
N LYS A 31 22.66 -14.76 -1.20
CA LYS A 31 22.91 -14.80 -2.65
C LYS A 31 21.66 -14.57 -3.49
N ASN A 32 20.55 -14.14 -2.88
CA ASN A 32 19.31 -13.94 -3.61
C ASN A 32 19.46 -12.71 -4.49
N LYS A 33 19.67 -12.94 -5.80
CA LYS A 33 19.84 -11.89 -6.81
C LYS A 33 18.50 -11.34 -7.32
N LYS A 34 17.37 -11.88 -6.86
CA LYS A 34 16.07 -11.34 -7.22
C LYS A 34 15.95 -9.95 -6.60
N GLU A 35 15.53 -8.99 -7.42
CA GLU A 35 15.21 -7.65 -6.91
C GLU A 35 14.13 -7.75 -5.83
N THR A 36 14.26 -6.91 -4.80
CA THR A 36 13.26 -6.86 -3.73
C THR A 36 12.05 -6.11 -4.26
N GLU A 37 10.92 -6.81 -4.34
CA GLU A 37 9.65 -6.21 -4.72
C GLU A 37 9.00 -5.57 -3.50
N ILE A 38 8.65 -4.30 -3.60
CA ILE A 38 8.02 -3.53 -2.51
C ILE A 38 6.63 -3.11 -2.97
N TYR A 39 5.65 -3.38 -2.12
CA TYR A 39 4.25 -3.09 -2.35
C TYR A 39 3.74 -2.15 -1.26
N ILE A 40 3.17 -1.02 -1.66
CA ILE A 40 2.75 0.07 -0.78
C ILE A 40 1.27 0.36 -1.02
N GLY A 41 0.52 0.46 0.08
CA GLY A 41 -0.92 0.63 0.07
C GLY A 41 -1.49 1.00 1.42
N CYS A 42 -2.79 1.28 1.42
CA CYS A 42 -3.63 1.60 2.56
C CYS A 42 -4.50 0.40 2.96
N ALA A 43 -5.02 0.42 4.18
CA ALA A 43 -5.97 -0.58 4.68
C ALA A 43 -7.36 -0.52 4.02
N LYS A 44 -7.65 0.57 3.30
CA LYS A 44 -8.91 0.83 2.61
C LYS A 44 -8.67 1.82 1.47
N TRP A 45 -9.48 1.71 0.43
CA TRP A 45 -9.45 2.62 -0.73
C TRP A 45 -10.65 3.59 -0.75
N ASN A 46 -11.44 3.71 0.32
CA ASN A 46 -12.65 4.53 0.25
C ASN A 46 -12.36 6.05 0.44
N LYS A 47 -13.20 6.91 -0.16
CA LYS A 47 -13.08 8.38 -0.02
C LYS A 47 -13.18 8.92 1.41
N LYS A 48 -13.93 8.23 2.28
CA LYS A 48 -14.21 8.70 3.64
C LYS A 48 -12.95 8.70 4.49
N ASP A 49 -12.12 7.68 4.33
CA ASP A 49 -10.87 7.50 5.05
C ASP A 49 -9.71 8.22 4.34
N LEU A 50 -9.71 8.27 3.00
CA LEU A 50 -8.70 8.98 2.19
C LEU A 50 -9.16 10.37 1.76
N LYS A 51 -9.40 11.26 2.74
CA LYS A 51 -9.84 12.63 2.47
C LYS A 51 -8.76 13.43 1.73
N GLY A 52 -9.15 14.13 0.68
CA GLY A 52 -8.23 14.97 -0.12
C GLY A 52 -7.40 14.21 -1.15
N PHE A 53 -7.42 12.87 -1.14
CA PHE A 53 -6.73 12.04 -2.12
C PHE A 53 -7.49 11.95 -3.46
N TYR A 54 -8.83 11.86 -3.41
CA TYR A 54 -9.66 11.71 -4.61
C TYR A 54 -10.11 13.05 -5.20
N PRO A 55 -10.01 13.24 -6.53
CA PRO A 55 -10.64 14.36 -7.22
C PRO A 55 -12.16 14.43 -7.03
N LYS A 56 -12.73 15.64 -7.13
CA LYS A 56 -14.19 15.82 -7.08
C LYS A 56 -14.86 15.08 -8.24
N GLY A 57 -15.93 14.34 -7.92
CA GLY A 57 -16.75 13.66 -8.93
C GLY A 57 -16.27 12.27 -9.35
N ILE A 58 -15.21 11.71 -8.73
CA ILE A 58 -14.81 10.33 -8.97
C ILE A 58 -15.94 9.37 -8.64
N LYS A 59 -16.30 8.50 -9.58
CA LYS A 59 -17.30 7.45 -9.40
C LYS A 59 -16.67 6.11 -9.03
N ASP A 60 -15.51 5.79 -9.61
CA ASP A 60 -14.78 4.55 -9.33
C ASP A 60 -13.54 4.82 -8.47
N GLU A 61 -13.68 4.60 -7.17
CA GLU A 61 -12.61 4.82 -6.20
C GLU A 61 -11.49 3.77 -6.33
N LEU A 62 -11.84 2.52 -6.64
CA LEU A 62 -10.88 1.43 -6.72
C LEU A 62 -9.94 1.60 -7.91
N SER A 63 -10.50 1.92 -9.08
CA SER A 63 -9.69 2.16 -10.27
C SER A 63 -8.73 3.32 -10.08
N TYR A 64 -9.20 4.44 -9.52
CA TYR A 64 -8.32 5.58 -9.24
C TYR A 64 -7.23 5.22 -8.22
N TYR A 65 -7.60 4.56 -7.12
CA TYR A 65 -6.67 4.14 -6.09
C TYR A 65 -5.54 3.24 -6.65
N ALA A 66 -5.90 2.26 -7.48
CA ALA A 66 -4.96 1.29 -8.04
C ALA A 66 -4.00 1.88 -9.09
N HIS A 67 -4.23 3.12 -9.54
CA HIS A 67 -3.25 3.85 -10.35
C HIS A 67 -2.13 4.47 -9.52
N GLU A 68 -2.42 4.83 -8.26
CA GLU A 68 -1.47 5.50 -7.37
C GLU A 68 -0.77 4.51 -6.43
N PHE A 69 -1.44 3.41 -6.06
CA PHE A 69 -0.93 2.38 -5.14
C PHE A 69 -0.97 0.99 -5.78
N ASN A 70 0.06 0.18 -5.53
CA ASN A 70 0.19 -1.18 -6.05
C ASN A 70 -0.27 -2.26 -5.06
N SER A 71 -0.76 -1.88 -3.88
CA SER A 71 -1.39 -2.82 -2.95
C SER A 71 -2.51 -2.20 -2.13
N VAL A 72 -3.31 -3.07 -1.52
CA VAL A 72 -4.36 -2.72 -0.58
C VAL A 72 -4.48 -3.84 0.45
N GLU A 73 -4.61 -3.50 1.72
CA GLU A 73 -4.99 -4.49 2.73
C GLU A 73 -6.51 -4.64 2.71
N MET A 74 -7.00 -5.89 2.67
CA MET A 74 -8.42 -6.18 2.51
C MET A 74 -8.90 -7.13 3.61
N ASN A 75 -9.81 -6.64 4.46
CA ASN A 75 -10.42 -7.40 5.55
C ASN A 75 -11.83 -7.92 5.23
N ALA A 76 -12.39 -7.59 4.05
CA ALA A 76 -13.76 -7.94 3.71
C ALA A 76 -14.04 -9.46 3.79
N THR A 77 -13.05 -10.27 3.39
CA THR A 77 -13.09 -11.74 3.41
C THR A 77 -13.30 -12.31 4.81
N PHE A 78 -12.87 -11.60 5.85
CA PHE A 78 -13.08 -12.00 7.25
C PHE A 78 -14.57 -12.02 7.63
N TYR A 79 -15.33 -11.05 7.11
CA TYR A 79 -16.76 -10.93 7.42
C TYR A 79 -17.64 -11.72 6.45
N LYS A 80 -17.24 -11.75 5.18
CA LYS A 80 -17.95 -12.48 4.13
C LYS A 80 -17.02 -12.76 2.96
N MET A 81 -16.94 -14.03 2.57
CA MET A 81 -16.23 -14.39 1.35
C MET A 81 -16.93 -13.79 0.12
N PRO A 82 -16.20 -13.07 -0.75
CA PRO A 82 -16.75 -12.61 -2.01
C PRO A 82 -17.00 -13.81 -2.94
N ASP A 83 -17.98 -13.66 -3.83
CA ASP A 83 -18.14 -14.60 -4.94
C ASP A 83 -17.06 -14.38 -6.01
N LEU A 84 -16.89 -15.35 -6.90
CA LEU A 84 -15.89 -15.29 -7.97
C LEU A 84 -16.09 -14.07 -8.88
N THR A 85 -17.34 -13.75 -9.20
CA THR A 85 -17.70 -12.64 -10.10
C THR A 85 -17.32 -11.29 -9.50
N GLN A 86 -17.44 -11.12 -8.18
CA GLN A 86 -16.98 -9.93 -7.47
C GLN A 86 -15.47 -9.77 -7.54
N VAL A 87 -14.72 -10.87 -7.38
CA VAL A 87 -13.26 -10.87 -7.48
C VAL A 87 -12.81 -10.53 -8.90
N GLU A 88 -13.43 -11.14 -9.91
CA GLU A 88 -13.13 -10.89 -11.32
C GLU A 88 -13.40 -9.43 -11.70
N LYS A 89 -14.57 -8.89 -11.36
CA LYS A 89 -14.90 -7.47 -11.58
C LYS A 89 -13.92 -6.53 -10.89
N GLY A 90 -13.47 -6.88 -9.69
CA GLY A 90 -12.45 -6.13 -8.96
C GLY A 90 -11.12 -6.13 -9.72
N LYS A 91 -10.69 -7.30 -10.22
CA LYS A 91 -9.47 -7.46 -11.02
C LYS A 91 -9.51 -6.67 -12.33
N GLU A 92 -10.65 -6.62 -13.01
CA GLU A 92 -10.82 -5.87 -14.26
C GLU A 92 -10.70 -4.34 -14.08
N LYS A 93 -10.94 -3.85 -12.86
CA LYS A 93 -10.90 -2.41 -12.53
C LYS A 93 -9.50 -1.89 -12.22
N VAL A 94 -8.52 -2.76 -12.04
CA VAL A 94 -7.15 -2.37 -11.63
C VAL A 94 -6.15 -2.59 -12.77
N PRO A 95 -5.05 -1.81 -12.82
CA PRO A 95 -4.00 -2.02 -13.81
C PRO A 95 -3.36 -3.41 -13.71
N LYS A 96 -2.74 -3.87 -14.80
CA LYS A 96 -1.90 -5.08 -14.77
C LYS A 96 -0.63 -4.78 -13.94
N GLY A 97 -0.38 -5.60 -12.94
CA GLY A 97 0.80 -5.60 -12.08
C GLY A 97 1.17 -7.03 -11.71
#